data_AF-A0A6G0W2V6-F1
#
_entry.id   AF-A0A6G0W2V6-F1
#
_cell.length_a   1.000
_cell.length_b   1.000
_cell.length_c   1.000
_cell.angle_alpha   90.00
_cell.angle_beta   90.00
_cell.angle_gamma   90.00
#
_symmetry.space_group_name_H-M   'P 1'
#
loop_
_entity.id
_entity.type
_entity.pdbx_description
1 polymer ?
#
loop_
_entity_poly.entity_id
_entity_poly.type
_entity_poly.pdbx_seq_one_letter_code
_entity_poly.pdbx_strand_id
1 'polypeptide(L)'
;MNKTLRANRKNSPQEVIKKKLNKGEMIQRFTQEGTCIMKWRDRRDVLVISTEYDGTLVEEIYKKGNKITKPKAILQCNKFMGAIDHSDQIYSRSKLNLYEFRLSVIETLIKEGLETTLAPRFILQPKTRNHYPKMVERNEKKNRRCQACIKTKIHLETDIYFPTCPGEPGLSVYPCFKNYHQ
;
A
#
# COMPACT_ATOMS: atom_id res chain seq x y z
N MET A 1 15.01 -19.95 -8.52
CA MET A 1 15.74 -19.55 -7.29
C MET A 1 17.22 -19.39 -7.58
N ASN A 2 17.81 -18.24 -7.23
CA ASN A 2 19.25 -17.98 -7.39
C ASN A 2 19.81 -17.28 -6.14
N LYS A 3 20.80 -17.86 -5.47
CA LYS A 3 21.33 -17.34 -4.20
C LYS A 3 22.77 -17.77 -3.95
N THR A 4 23.49 -17.01 -3.12
CA THR A 4 24.80 -17.42 -2.60
C THR A 4 24.69 -18.54 -1.57
N LEU A 5 25.66 -19.45 -1.59
CA LEU A 5 25.81 -20.55 -0.64
C LEU A 5 27.02 -20.34 0.27
N ARG A 6 26.90 -20.75 1.53
CA ARG A 6 28.04 -20.85 2.44
C ARG A 6 28.78 -22.16 2.21
N ALA A 7 30.11 -22.14 2.27
CA ALA A 7 30.94 -23.33 2.04
C ALA A 7 30.70 -24.48 3.03
N ASN A 8 30.25 -24.16 4.26
CA ASN A 8 29.93 -25.14 5.30
C ASN A 8 28.50 -25.69 5.23
N ARG A 9 27.77 -25.44 4.13
CA ARG A 9 26.41 -25.93 3.95
C ARG A 9 26.41 -27.46 3.77
N LYS A 10 25.68 -28.17 4.64
CA LYS A 10 25.53 -29.63 4.58
C LYS A 10 24.99 -30.06 3.20
N ASN A 11 25.35 -31.27 2.77
CA ASN A 11 24.92 -31.91 1.52
C ASN A 11 25.31 -31.19 0.22
N SER A 12 26.26 -30.25 0.27
CA SER A 12 26.78 -29.61 -0.94
C SER A 12 27.90 -30.45 -1.57
N PRO A 13 28.00 -30.52 -2.92
CA PRO A 13 29.02 -31.30 -3.61
C PRO A 13 30.42 -30.87 -3.19
N GLN A 14 31.14 -31.76 -2.50
CA GLN A 14 32.46 -31.44 -1.94
C GLN A 14 33.50 -31.19 -3.03
N GLU A 15 33.33 -31.79 -4.20
CA GLU A 15 34.15 -31.53 -5.38
C GLU A 15 34.10 -30.06 -5.82
N VAL A 16 32.93 -29.42 -5.77
CA VAL A 16 32.75 -28.02 -6.13
C VAL A 16 33.36 -27.14 -5.04
N ILE A 17 33.07 -27.42 -3.77
CA ILE A 17 33.52 -26.58 -2.64
C ILE A 17 35.04 -26.63 -2.45
N LYS A 18 35.64 -27.84 -2.48
CA LYS A 18 37.06 -28.05 -2.18
C LYS A 18 38.00 -27.71 -3.35
N LYS A 19 37.49 -27.58 -4.58
CA LYS A 19 38.31 -27.24 -5.74
C LYS A 19 39.01 -25.89 -5.52
N LYS A 20 40.34 -25.87 -5.63
CA LYS A 20 41.12 -24.63 -5.72
C LYS A 20 41.00 -24.10 -7.15
N LEU A 21 40.66 -22.82 -7.27
CA LEU A 21 40.44 -22.13 -8.53
C LEU A 21 41.43 -20.98 -8.66
N ASN A 22 41.84 -20.66 -9.88
CA ASN A 22 42.50 -19.40 -10.21
C ASN A 22 41.46 -18.29 -10.44
N LYS A 23 41.90 -17.02 -10.45
CA LYS A 23 41.01 -15.90 -10.73
C LYS A 23 40.39 -16.05 -12.12
N GLY A 24 39.08 -15.93 -12.20
CA GLY A 24 38.28 -16.10 -13.43
C GLY A 24 37.79 -17.54 -13.64
N GLU A 25 38.39 -18.54 -12.99
CA GLU A 25 37.99 -19.93 -13.16
C GLU A 25 36.68 -20.26 -12.42
N MET A 26 36.00 -21.28 -12.92
CA MET A 26 34.78 -21.81 -12.33
C MET A 26 34.70 -23.33 -12.43
N ILE A 27 33.94 -23.90 -11.50
CA ILE A 27 33.46 -25.27 -11.55
C ILE A 27 31.96 -25.27 -11.24
N GLN A 28 31.21 -26.13 -11.92
CA GLN A 28 29.78 -26.28 -11.71
C GLN A 28 29.37 -27.74 -11.70
N ARG A 29 28.31 -28.04 -10.97
CA ARG A 29 27.63 -29.34 -10.96
C ARG A 29 26.13 -29.13 -10.99
N PHE A 30 25.45 -30.09 -11.58
CA PHE A 30 24.00 -30.13 -11.63
C PHE A 30 23.49 -31.30 -10.80
N THR A 31 22.40 -31.04 -10.08
CA THR A 31 21.58 -32.11 -9.50
C THR A 31 20.78 -32.80 -10.59
N GLN A 32 20.20 -33.97 -10.28
CA GLN A 32 19.32 -34.69 -11.22
C GLN A 32 18.08 -33.86 -11.61
N GLU A 33 17.65 -32.95 -10.74
CA GLU A 33 16.51 -32.05 -10.94
C GLU A 33 16.88 -30.78 -11.74
N GLY A 34 18.12 -30.65 -12.22
CA GLY A 34 18.57 -29.51 -13.01
C GLY A 34 19.02 -28.29 -12.20
N THR A 35 19.05 -28.35 -10.87
CA THR A 35 19.62 -27.26 -10.04
C THR A 35 21.14 -27.23 -10.18
N CYS A 36 21.68 -26.07 -10.56
CA CYS A 36 23.11 -25.78 -10.69
C CYS A 36 23.69 -25.33 -9.35
N ILE A 37 24.82 -25.94 -8.96
CA ILE A 37 25.66 -25.50 -7.86
C ILE A 37 27.03 -25.18 -8.46
N MET A 38 27.47 -23.94 -8.30
CA MET A 38 28.72 -23.46 -8.88
C MET A 38 29.63 -22.78 -7.86
N LYS A 39 30.93 -22.84 -8.15
CA LYS A 39 31.97 -22.08 -7.48
C LYS A 39 32.76 -21.31 -8.54
N TRP A 40 32.93 -20.01 -8.32
CA TRP A 40 33.73 -19.13 -9.17
C TRP A 40 34.65 -18.29 -8.30
N ARG A 41 35.82 -17.93 -8.82
CA ARG A 41 36.78 -17.10 -8.08
C ARG A 41 37.05 -15.79 -8.78
N ASP A 42 36.73 -14.69 -8.11
CA ASP A 42 37.28 -13.37 -8.44
C ASP A 42 38.41 -13.03 -7.47
N ARG A 43 38.20 -12.07 -6.56
CA ARG A 43 39.11 -11.83 -5.43
C ARG A 43 39.00 -12.91 -4.35
N ARG A 44 37.82 -13.52 -4.24
CA ARG A 44 37.48 -14.58 -3.29
C ARG A 44 36.62 -15.62 -4.01
N ASP A 45 36.56 -16.81 -3.43
CA ASP A 45 35.66 -17.85 -3.89
C ASP A 45 34.21 -17.46 -3.56
N VAL A 46 33.33 -17.55 -4.57
CA VAL A 46 31.90 -17.33 -4.47
C VAL A 46 31.20 -18.63 -4.86
N LEU A 47 30.34 -19.13 -3.97
CA LEU A 47 29.46 -20.26 -4.25
C LEU A 47 28.04 -19.77 -4.49
N VAL A 48 27.41 -20.26 -5.56
CA VAL A 48 26.04 -19.91 -5.95
C VAL A 48 25.26 -21.18 -6.25
N ILE A 49 23.99 -21.19 -5.86
CA ILE A 49 22.99 -22.18 -6.27
C ILE A 49 21.95 -21.49 -7.13
N SER A 50 21.58 -22.12 -8.23
CA SER A 50 20.68 -21.54 -9.22
C SER A 50 19.87 -22.64 -9.90
N THR A 51 18.55 -22.44 -10.00
CA THR A 51 17.64 -23.35 -10.74
C THR A 51 17.35 -22.87 -12.16
N GLU A 52 17.82 -21.67 -12.52
CA GLU A 52 17.45 -20.98 -13.77
C GLU A 52 18.66 -20.65 -14.66
N TYR A 53 19.81 -20.46 -14.03
CA TYR A 53 21.04 -20.02 -14.70
C TYR A 53 22.19 -20.96 -14.38
N ASP A 54 22.99 -21.22 -15.40
CA ASP A 54 24.18 -22.04 -15.34
C ASP A 54 25.46 -21.18 -15.35
N GLY A 55 26.58 -21.87 -15.53
CA GLY A 55 27.90 -21.28 -15.62
C GLY A 55 28.21 -20.54 -16.93
N THR A 56 27.23 -20.24 -17.78
CA THR A 56 27.45 -19.46 -19.01
C THR A 56 28.16 -18.15 -18.68
N LEU A 57 29.32 -17.92 -19.28
CA LEU A 57 30.08 -16.69 -19.11
C LEU A 57 29.46 -15.57 -19.93
N VAL A 58 29.32 -14.39 -19.31
CA VAL A 58 28.79 -13.19 -19.96
C VAL A 58 29.77 -12.06 -19.75
N GLU A 59 30.03 -11.29 -20.80
CA GLU A 59 30.78 -10.04 -20.72
C GLU A 59 29.87 -8.89 -20.29
N GLU A 60 30.30 -8.14 -19.29
CA GLU A 60 29.63 -6.94 -18.84
C GLU A 60 30.60 -5.75 -18.86
N ILE A 61 30.14 -4.63 -19.42
CA ILE A 61 30.91 -3.38 -19.46
C ILE A 61 30.65 -2.63 -18.14
N TYR A 62 31.69 -2.42 -17.35
CA TYR A 62 31.64 -1.63 -16.13
C TYR A 62 31.87 -0.14 -16.41
N LYS A 63 31.63 0.70 -15.38
CA LYS A 63 31.93 2.13 -15.41
C LYS A 63 33.38 2.36 -15.92
N LYS A 64 33.53 3.28 -16.89
CA LYS A 64 34.79 3.61 -17.60
C LYS A 64 35.27 2.59 -18.66
N GLY A 65 34.40 1.72 -19.18
CA GLY A 65 34.71 0.89 -20.36
C GLY A 65 35.47 -0.41 -20.08
N ASN A 66 35.79 -0.70 -18.82
CA ASN A 66 36.41 -1.96 -18.44
C ASN A 66 35.43 -3.13 -18.64
N LYS A 67 35.87 -4.18 -19.35
CA LYS A 67 35.09 -5.41 -19.54
C LYS A 67 35.43 -6.41 -18.44
N ILE A 68 34.41 -7.01 -17.84
CA ILE A 68 34.55 -8.16 -16.95
C ILE A 68 33.75 -9.33 -17.50
N THR A 69 34.35 -10.50 -17.50
CA THR A 69 33.68 -11.76 -17.79
C THR A 69 33.32 -12.44 -16.48
N LYS A 70 32.04 -12.74 -16.27
CA LYS A 70 31.56 -13.46 -15.07
C LYS A 70 30.41 -14.40 -15.43
N PRO A 71 30.16 -15.45 -14.62
CA PRO A 71 29.02 -16.33 -14.83
C PRO A 71 27.67 -15.60 -14.76
N LYS A 72 26.74 -15.95 -15.66
CA LYS A 72 25.38 -15.39 -15.72
C LYS A 72 24.63 -15.56 -14.41
N ALA A 73 24.77 -16.72 -13.76
CA ALA A 73 24.14 -16.95 -12.45
C ALA A 73 24.62 -15.95 -11.39
N ILE A 74 25.91 -15.57 -11.39
CA ILE A 74 26.46 -14.58 -10.44
C ILE A 74 25.95 -13.19 -10.77
N LEU A 75 25.91 -12.83 -12.05
CA LEU A 75 25.36 -11.56 -12.51
C LEU A 75 23.93 -11.37 -12.01
N GLN A 76 23.08 -12.38 -12.24
CA GLN A 76 21.68 -12.30 -11.85
C GLN A 76 21.49 -12.32 -10.33
N CYS A 77 22.29 -13.13 -9.60
CA CYS A 77 22.25 -13.13 -8.14
C CYS A 77 22.58 -11.73 -7.58
N ASN A 78 23.63 -11.08 -8.09
CA ASN A 78 24.02 -9.74 -7.66
C ASN A 78 22.95 -8.69 -7.98
N LYS A 79 22.31 -8.79 -9.16
CA LYS A 79 21.23 -7.88 -9.55
C LYS A 79 20.04 -7.98 -8.60
N PHE A 80 19.63 -9.20 -8.24
CA PHE A 80 18.50 -9.43 -7.35
C PHE A 80 18.80 -9.01 -5.92
N MET A 81 19.95 -9.44 -5.37
CA MET A 81 20.38 -9.04 -4.03
C MET A 81 20.58 -7.53 -3.92
N GLY A 82 21.17 -6.91 -4.95
CA GLY A 82 21.35 -5.46 -5.00
C GLY A 82 20.04 -4.68 -5.05
N ALA A 83 18.99 -5.23 -5.66
CA ALA A 83 17.66 -4.60 -5.65
C ALA A 83 17.05 -4.61 -4.24
N ILE A 84 17.19 -5.71 -3.50
CA ILE A 84 16.74 -5.84 -2.11
C ILE A 84 17.52 -4.88 -1.20
N ASP A 85 18.85 -4.89 -1.30
CA ASP A 85 19.69 -4.00 -0.48
C ASP A 85 19.40 -2.52 -0.78
N HIS A 86 19.11 -2.19 -2.05
CA HIS A 86 18.73 -0.84 -2.44
C HIS A 86 17.35 -0.43 -1.90
N SER A 87 16.35 -1.33 -1.94
CA SER A 87 15.06 -1.06 -1.32
C SER A 87 15.18 -0.86 0.19
N ASP A 88 15.97 -1.69 0.87
CA ASP A 88 16.23 -1.58 2.30
C ASP A 88 16.98 -0.29 2.63
N GLN A 89 17.92 0.11 1.77
CA GLN A 89 18.64 1.37 1.90
C GLN A 89 17.70 2.57 1.69
N ILE A 90 16.79 2.53 0.71
CA ILE A 90 15.78 3.58 0.54
C ILE A 90 14.91 3.67 1.78
N TYR A 91 14.41 2.54 2.28
CA TYR A 91 13.51 2.50 3.44
C TYR A 91 14.21 3.00 4.72
N SER A 92 15.46 2.59 4.94
CA SER A 92 16.25 3.07 6.08
C SER A 92 16.67 4.54 5.96
N ARG A 93 16.86 5.05 4.75
CA ARG A 93 17.18 6.47 4.50
C ARG A 93 15.95 7.37 4.46
N SER A 94 14.78 6.84 4.14
CA SER A 94 13.51 7.54 4.26
C SER A 94 13.20 7.71 5.75
N LYS A 95 13.75 8.76 6.36
CA LYS A 95 13.36 9.22 7.69
C LYS A 95 11.97 9.87 7.62
N LEU A 96 10.96 9.12 7.20
CA LEU A 96 9.60 9.54 7.47
C LEU A 96 9.43 9.43 8.98
N ASN A 97 9.17 10.56 9.64
CA ASN A 97 8.69 10.50 11.01
C ASN A 97 7.33 9.76 11.00
N LEU A 98 6.92 9.25 12.16
CA LEU A 98 5.70 8.46 12.25
C LEU A 98 4.46 9.22 11.73
N TYR A 99 4.44 10.55 11.85
CA TYR A 99 3.35 11.38 11.35
C TYR A 99 3.30 11.40 9.82
N GLU A 100 4.42 11.67 9.14
CA GLU A 100 4.50 11.66 7.68
C GLU A 100 4.18 10.28 7.08
N PHE A 101 4.67 9.21 7.73
CA PHE A 101 4.32 7.85 7.33
C PHE A 101 2.82 7.59 7.46
N ARG A 102 2.20 7.99 8.57
CA ARG A 102 0.75 7.82 8.79
C ARG A 102 -0.08 8.59 7.76
N LEU A 103 0.32 9.82 7.42
CA LEU A 103 -0.32 10.59 6.35
C LEU A 103 -0.23 9.86 5.01
N SER A 104 0.96 9.37 4.62
CA SER A 104 1.14 8.67 3.35
C SER A 104 0.30 7.39 3.24
N VAL A 105 0.16 6.62 4.33
CA VAL A 105 -0.63 5.40 4.36
C VAL A 105 -2.12 5.73 4.24
N ILE A 106 -2.59 6.78 4.94
CA ILE A 106 -3.98 7.23 4.85
C ILE A 106 -4.32 7.66 3.41
N GLU A 107 -3.46 8.47 2.78
CA GLU A 107 -3.69 8.93 1.40
C GLU A 107 -3.74 7.76 0.40
N THR A 108 -2.82 6.80 0.49
CA THR A 108 -2.80 5.63 -0.38
C THR A 108 -4.04 4.77 -0.21
N LEU A 109 -4.43 4.46 1.04
CA LEU A 109 -5.61 3.64 1.31
C LEU A 109 -6.91 4.31 0.84
N ILE A 110 -7.01 5.64 0.94
CA ILE A 110 -8.16 6.38 0.42
C ILE A 110 -8.21 6.30 -1.13
N LYS A 111 -7.07 6.44 -1.81
CA LYS A 111 -6.97 6.33 -3.28
C LYS A 111 -7.30 4.91 -3.77
N GLU A 112 -6.73 3.89 -3.15
CA GLU A 112 -7.01 2.48 -3.50
C GLU A 112 -8.48 2.11 -3.23
N GLY A 113 -9.07 2.64 -2.15
CA GLY A 113 -10.49 2.48 -1.82
C GLY A 113 -11.44 3.21 -2.79
N LEU A 114 -10.95 4.18 -3.56
CA LEU A 114 -11.68 4.83 -4.65
C LEU A 114 -11.58 4.03 -5.96
N GLU A 115 -10.42 3.46 -6.27
CA GLU A 115 -10.21 2.67 -7.50
C GLU A 115 -10.86 1.27 -7.46
N THR A 116 -10.94 0.64 -6.29
CA THR A 116 -11.64 -0.65 -6.12
C THR A 116 -13.16 -0.58 -6.24
N THR A 117 -13.72 0.63 -6.45
CA THR A 117 -15.17 0.87 -6.44
C THR A 117 -15.77 1.16 -7.82
N LEU A 118 -15.17 0.58 -8.86
CA LEU A 118 -15.81 0.37 -10.15
C LEU A 118 -16.73 -0.87 -10.18
N ALA A 119 -16.67 -1.75 -9.18
CA ALA A 119 -17.83 -2.58 -8.86
C ALA A 119 -18.90 -1.66 -8.27
N PRO A 120 -20.19 -1.75 -8.67
CA PRO A 120 -21.23 -0.88 -8.14
C PRO A 120 -21.23 -1.08 -6.63
N ARG A 121 -20.69 -0.09 -5.91
CA ARG A 121 -20.94 0.04 -4.48
C ARG A 121 -22.43 -0.16 -4.35
N PHE A 122 -22.86 -1.03 -3.45
CA PHE A 122 -24.16 -0.82 -2.82
C PHE A 122 -24.10 0.64 -2.38
N ILE A 123 -24.72 1.51 -3.17
CA ILE A 123 -25.05 2.86 -2.75
C ILE A 123 -25.86 2.54 -1.50
N LEU A 124 -25.28 2.79 -0.33
CA LEU A 124 -26.09 3.06 0.83
C LEU A 124 -26.90 4.27 0.38
N GLN A 125 -28.07 3.99 -0.21
CA GLN A 125 -29.06 5.02 -0.41
C GLN A 125 -29.28 5.53 1.01
N PRO A 126 -28.98 6.81 1.29
CA PRO A 126 -29.31 7.35 2.57
C PRO A 126 -30.82 7.18 2.67
N LYS A 127 -31.26 6.25 3.52
CA LYS A 127 -32.64 6.27 4.00
C LYS A 127 -32.77 7.63 4.66
N THR A 128 -33.36 8.56 3.92
CA THR A 128 -33.70 9.92 4.36
C THR A 128 -34.29 9.82 5.77
N ARG A 129 -33.73 10.58 6.74
CA ARG A 129 -34.42 10.86 8.02
C ARG A 129 -33.75 11.83 8.99
N ASN A 130 -32.57 12.38 8.71
CA ASN A 130 -31.98 13.39 9.60
C ASN A 130 -31.85 14.73 8.85
N HIS A 131 -32.78 15.64 9.11
CA HIS A 131 -32.66 17.05 8.74
C HIS A 131 -32.60 17.94 9.98
N TYR A 132 -31.76 18.97 9.91
CA TYR A 132 -31.44 19.83 11.05
C TYR A 132 -32.31 21.09 11.08
N PRO A 133 -32.75 21.54 12.27
CA PRO A 133 -33.43 22.81 12.44
C PRO A 133 -32.51 24.00 12.14
N LYS A 134 -33.08 25.08 11.63
CA LYS A 134 -32.46 26.41 11.58
C LYS A 134 -33.23 27.38 12.48
N MET A 135 -32.52 28.35 13.04
CA MET A 135 -33.10 29.44 13.82
C MET A 135 -33.29 30.68 12.93
N VAL A 136 -34.37 31.42 13.16
CA VAL A 136 -34.58 32.74 12.55
C VAL A 136 -33.60 33.74 13.18
N GLU A 137 -32.93 34.53 12.34
CA GLU A 137 -31.99 35.54 12.82
C GLU A 137 -32.72 36.70 13.52
N ARG A 138 -32.20 37.17 14.66
CA ARG A 138 -32.84 38.22 15.50
C ARG A 138 -33.13 39.55 14.78
N ASN A 139 -32.46 39.82 13.67
CA ASN A 139 -32.66 41.06 12.90
C ASN A 139 -33.80 40.96 11.87
N GLU A 140 -34.33 39.76 11.62
CA GLU A 140 -35.48 39.54 10.75
C GLU A 140 -36.78 39.51 11.59
N LYS A 141 -37.67 40.50 11.41
CA LYS A 141 -39.03 40.48 12.00
C LYS A 141 -39.95 39.48 11.28
N LYS A 142 -39.61 38.19 11.30
CA LYS A 142 -40.44 37.11 10.78
C LYS A 142 -40.92 36.24 11.93
N ASN A 143 -42.09 36.57 12.49
CA ASN A 143 -42.75 35.70 13.47
C ASN A 143 -43.25 34.44 12.74
N ARG A 144 -42.54 33.33 12.89
CA ARG A 144 -42.99 32.03 12.38
C ARG A 144 -43.92 31.38 13.38
N ARG A 145 -44.92 30.66 12.88
CA ARG A 145 -45.88 29.92 13.71
C ARG A 145 -45.62 28.43 13.70
N CYS A 146 -45.80 27.77 14.85
CA CYS A 146 -45.68 26.33 14.95
C CYS A 146 -46.87 25.65 14.26
N GLN A 147 -46.62 24.93 13.16
CA GLN A 147 -47.67 24.32 12.34
C GLN A 147 -48.54 23.33 13.14
N ALA A 148 -47.96 22.60 14.09
CA ALA A 148 -48.69 21.66 14.93
C ALA A 148 -49.56 22.36 16.00
N CYS A 149 -49.14 23.52 16.49
CA CYS A 149 -49.83 24.25 17.56
C CYS A 149 -50.94 25.18 17.06
N ILE A 150 -51.07 25.41 15.75
CA ILE A 150 -52.19 26.19 15.18
C ILE A 150 -53.53 25.61 15.61
N LYS A 151 -53.65 24.27 15.64
CA LYS A 151 -54.87 23.56 16.02
C LYS A 151 -55.15 23.61 17.52
N THR A 152 -54.11 23.57 18.35
CA THR A 152 -54.24 23.46 19.81
C THR A 152 -54.20 24.81 20.52
N LYS A 153 -53.71 25.88 19.87
CA LYS A 153 -53.56 27.25 20.41
C LYS A 153 -52.67 27.37 21.67
N ILE A 154 -51.74 26.44 21.89
CA ILE A 154 -50.92 26.40 23.12
C ILE A 154 -49.57 27.11 22.94
N HIS A 155 -48.88 26.91 21.80
CA HIS A 155 -47.57 27.53 21.52
C HIS A 155 -47.52 27.98 20.06
N LEU A 156 -48.07 29.16 19.78
CA LEU A 156 -48.32 29.56 18.40
C LEU A 156 -47.06 30.04 17.68
N GLU A 157 -46.05 30.58 18.37
CA GLU A 157 -44.84 31.17 17.78
C GLU A 157 -43.60 30.26 17.97
N THR A 158 -42.69 30.27 17.00
CA THR A 158 -41.41 29.54 17.05
C THR A 158 -40.35 30.22 16.20
N ASP A 159 -39.12 30.29 16.73
CA ASP A 159 -37.95 30.78 15.98
C ASP A 159 -37.24 29.64 15.24
N ILE A 160 -37.76 28.41 15.31
CA ILE A 160 -37.17 27.21 14.73
C ILE A 160 -37.97 26.78 13.51
N TYR A 161 -37.27 26.55 12.39
CA TYR A 161 -37.87 26.05 11.16
C TYR A 161 -36.99 24.99 10.48
N PHE A 162 -37.60 24.19 9.60
CA PHE A 162 -36.94 23.06 8.94
C PHE A 162 -36.88 23.29 7.42
N PRO A 163 -35.77 23.82 6.88
CA PRO A 163 -35.68 24.25 5.47
C PRO A 163 -35.77 23.10 4.46
N THR A 164 -35.43 21.89 4.89
CA THR A 164 -35.45 20.69 4.05
C THR A 164 -36.82 20.02 4.00
N CYS A 165 -37.78 20.52 4.78
CA CYS A 165 -39.16 20.01 4.78
C CYS A 165 -40.00 20.79 3.76
N PRO A 166 -40.98 20.15 3.12
CA PRO A 166 -41.89 20.84 2.21
C PRO A 166 -42.60 21.99 2.94
N GLY A 167 -42.48 23.20 2.40
CA GLY A 167 -43.08 24.41 2.96
C GLY A 167 -42.31 25.06 4.13
N GLU A 168 -41.11 24.59 4.45
CA GLU A 168 -40.25 25.13 5.51
C GLU A 168 -40.99 25.40 6.85
N PRO A 169 -41.67 24.38 7.41
CA PRO A 169 -42.55 24.55 8.57
C PRO A 169 -41.77 25.06 9.79
N GLY A 170 -42.36 26.00 10.50
CA GLY A 170 -42.00 26.30 11.87
C GLY A 170 -42.56 25.22 12.80
N LEU A 171 -41.74 24.65 13.69
CA LEU A 171 -42.19 23.70 14.71
C LEU A 171 -41.50 23.99 16.04
N SER A 172 -42.18 23.72 17.15
CA SER A 172 -41.54 23.68 18.46
C SER A 172 -40.78 22.36 18.65
N VAL A 173 -39.72 22.39 19.47
CA VAL A 173 -38.75 21.29 19.63
C VAL A 173 -39.41 19.98 20.06
N TYR A 174 -40.29 20.02 21.06
CA TYR A 174 -41.04 18.85 21.52
C TYR A 174 -42.38 19.29 22.13
N PRO A 175 -43.51 18.60 21.90
CA PRO A 175 -43.69 17.35 21.14
C PRO A 175 -43.93 17.55 19.63
N CYS A 176 -44.01 18.80 19.15
CA CYS A 176 -44.47 19.10 17.79
C CYS A 176 -43.56 18.57 16.68
N PHE A 177 -42.24 18.60 16.87
CA PHE A 177 -41.28 17.95 15.95
C PHE A 177 -41.59 16.46 15.76
N LYS A 178 -41.79 15.73 16.87
CA LYS A 178 -42.09 14.29 16.84
C LYS A 178 -43.41 14.01 16.13
N ASN A 179 -44.45 14.79 16.42
CA ASN A 179 -45.78 14.59 15.82
C ASN A 179 -45.81 14.93 14.32
N TYR A 180 -44.97 15.86 13.85
CA TYR A 180 -44.88 16.22 12.44
C TYR A 180 -44.06 15.23 11.61
N HIS A 181 -43.14 14.48 12.24
CA HIS A 181 -42.25 13.52 11.59
C HIS A 181 -42.56 12.04 11.89
N GLN A 182 -43.71 11.76 12.51
CA GLN A 182 -44.31 10.42 12.59
C GLN A 182 -44.96 10.04 11.27
#